data_AF-A0A945Y2H2-F1
#
_entry.id   AF-A0A945Y2H2-F1
#
_cell.length_a   1.000
_cell.length_b   1.000
_cell.length_c   1.000
_cell.angle_alpha   90.00
_cell.angle_beta   90.00
_cell.angle_gamma   90.00
#
_symmetry.space_group_name_H-M   'P 1'
#
loop_
_entity.id
_entity.type
_entity.pdbx_description
1 polymer ?
#
loop_
_entity_poly.entity_id
_entity_poly.type
_entity_poly.pdbx_seq_one_letter_code
_entity_poly.pdbx_strand_id
1 'polypeptide(L)'
;TVRRLSTELGIVDQADDSVARFIDGAGAMPPAADTQAGDLREALAVCLSGDLTPSAQVDRLKRFCALVFPTRYDNAAARLADIDQLAASASAYTSRSRFLTELTLDPPNRTSDRAGPPHLDDDWLTLSTIHSAKGLEWRSVHLLHAADGTLPSDMSLGDEAGLAEELRLMYVALTRAKDELSVHFPLRFHVNRYANDDRHVYAQISRFIEPIRELFDEPSAPCVGLDIESEVQLAGVGVADEVDLALSSLWD
;
A
#
# COMPACT_ATOMS: atom_id res chain seq x y z
N THR A 1 15.12 -10.88 -16.05
CA THR A 1 14.76 -11.44 -14.73
C THR A 1 15.98 -12.09 -14.13
N VAL A 2 16.33 -11.81 -12.87
CA VAL A 2 17.57 -12.15 -12.12
C VAL A 2 18.43 -13.29 -12.69
N ARG A 3 17.84 -14.45 -12.97
CA ARG A 3 18.52 -15.61 -13.59
C ARG A 3 19.34 -15.27 -14.85
N ARG A 4 18.81 -14.42 -15.75
CA ARG A 4 19.52 -13.97 -16.96
C ARG A 4 20.78 -13.14 -16.62
N LEU A 5 20.66 -12.20 -15.68
CA LEU A 5 21.79 -11.38 -15.24
C LEU A 5 22.84 -12.23 -14.52
N SER A 6 22.41 -13.17 -13.68
CA SER A 6 23.33 -14.11 -13.02
C SER A 6 24.07 -14.98 -14.02
N THR A 7 23.42 -15.42 -15.10
CA THR A 7 24.08 -16.16 -16.20
C THR A 7 25.04 -15.27 -16.98
N GLU A 8 24.64 -14.05 -17.34
CA GLU A 8 25.48 -13.07 -18.04
C GLU A 8 26.74 -12.70 -17.22
N LEU A 9 26.60 -12.63 -15.90
CA LEU A 9 27.70 -12.40 -14.97
C LEU A 9 28.51 -13.67 -14.67
N GLY A 10 28.14 -14.86 -15.17
CA GLY A 10 28.88 -16.11 -14.90
C GLY A 10 28.78 -16.62 -13.46
N ILE A 11 27.72 -16.24 -12.74
CA ILE A 11 27.49 -16.57 -11.32
C ILE A 11 26.65 -17.87 -11.16
N VAL A 12 26.18 -18.47 -12.25
CA VAL A 12 25.30 -19.66 -12.21
C VAL A 12 26.07 -20.95 -12.46
N ASP A 13 26.16 -21.82 -11.44
CA ASP A 13 25.84 -23.25 -11.55
C ASP A 13 25.50 -23.85 -10.17
N GLN A 14 24.46 -24.69 -10.13
CA GLN A 14 23.83 -25.41 -9.00
C GLN A 14 23.43 -24.60 -7.75
N ALA A 15 22.28 -24.98 -7.18
CA ALA A 15 21.64 -24.31 -6.06
C ALA A 15 22.56 -24.24 -4.82
N ASP A 16 22.39 -23.14 -4.08
CA ASP A 16 22.87 -22.85 -2.71
C ASP A 16 24.04 -21.89 -2.51
N ASP A 17 24.75 -21.40 -3.55
CA ASP A 17 25.91 -20.52 -3.27
C ASP A 17 26.21 -19.37 -4.24
N SER A 18 25.21 -18.87 -4.97
CA SER A 18 25.41 -17.73 -5.88
C SER A 18 25.87 -16.45 -5.16
N VAL A 19 25.41 -16.25 -3.92
CA VAL A 19 25.78 -15.09 -3.11
C VAL A 19 27.20 -15.22 -2.58
N ALA A 20 27.64 -16.37 -2.04
CA ALA A 20 29.04 -16.46 -1.60
C ALA A 20 30.01 -16.46 -2.77
N ARG A 21 29.66 -17.07 -3.91
CA ARG A 21 30.46 -16.91 -5.15
C ARG A 21 30.58 -15.44 -5.55
N PHE A 22 29.49 -14.68 -5.49
CA PHE A 22 29.55 -13.24 -5.73
C PHE A 22 30.39 -12.53 -4.66
N ILE A 23 30.36 -12.92 -3.40
CA ILE A 23 31.24 -12.33 -2.38
C ILE A 23 32.72 -12.63 -2.70
N ASP A 24 33.03 -13.86 -3.12
CA ASP A 24 34.36 -14.38 -3.40
C ASP A 24 35.02 -13.84 -4.69
N GLY A 25 34.42 -12.82 -5.32
CA GLY A 25 34.99 -12.25 -6.55
C GLY A 25 34.51 -12.92 -7.84
N ALA A 26 33.64 -13.93 -7.78
CA ALA A 26 33.13 -14.56 -9.00
C ALA A 26 32.25 -13.60 -9.82
N GLY A 27 32.38 -13.73 -11.13
CA GLY A 27 31.59 -13.03 -12.13
C GLY A 27 32.18 -11.73 -12.65
N ALA A 28 32.16 -11.57 -13.97
CA ALA A 28 32.75 -10.44 -14.67
C ALA A 28 31.86 -9.20 -14.56
N MET A 29 32.31 -8.17 -13.85
CA MET A 29 31.60 -6.90 -13.74
C MET A 29 32.07 -5.94 -14.84
N PRO A 30 31.16 -5.15 -15.44
CA PRO A 30 31.57 -4.03 -16.29
C PRO A 30 32.46 -3.05 -15.51
N PRO A 31 33.48 -2.43 -16.13
CA PRO A 31 34.38 -1.50 -15.43
C PRO A 31 33.66 -0.35 -14.71
N ALA A 32 32.53 0.11 -15.28
CA ALA A 32 31.71 1.16 -14.69
C ALA A 32 31.00 0.76 -13.39
N ALA A 33 30.91 -0.55 -13.08
CA ALA A 33 30.23 -1.09 -11.91
C ALA A 33 31.19 -1.74 -10.90
N ASP A 34 32.50 -1.74 -11.17
CA ASP A 34 33.48 -2.50 -10.38
C ASP A 34 33.57 -2.02 -8.92
N THR A 35 33.61 -0.70 -8.72
CA THR A 35 33.61 -0.09 -7.38
C THR A 35 32.34 -0.42 -6.60
N GLN A 36 31.17 -0.21 -7.21
CA GLN A 36 29.88 -0.50 -6.58
C GLN A 36 29.70 -1.99 -6.31
N ALA A 37 30.22 -2.85 -7.18
CA ALA A 37 30.23 -4.29 -6.96
C ALA A 37 31.07 -4.65 -5.74
N GLY A 38 32.27 -4.06 -5.59
CA GLY A 38 33.11 -4.21 -4.40
C GLY A 38 32.38 -3.83 -3.12
N ASP A 39 31.75 -2.65 -3.10
CA ASP A 39 30.97 -2.17 -1.94
C ASP A 39 29.83 -3.12 -1.56
N LEU A 40 29.14 -3.68 -2.56
CA LEU A 40 28.06 -4.64 -2.35
C LEU A 40 28.59 -6.01 -1.87
N ARG A 41 29.71 -6.50 -2.42
CA ARG A 41 30.35 -7.74 -1.97
C ARG A 41 30.73 -7.64 -0.48
N GLU A 42 31.36 -6.53 -0.10
CA GLU A 42 31.71 -6.28 1.30
C GLU A 42 30.47 -6.20 2.20
N ALA A 43 29.44 -5.46 1.78
CA ALA A 43 28.19 -5.35 2.53
C ALA A 43 27.52 -6.71 2.76
N LEU A 44 27.45 -7.56 1.72
CA LEU A 44 26.89 -8.91 1.80
C LEU A 44 27.74 -9.84 2.67
N ALA A 45 29.07 -9.79 2.56
CA ALA A 45 29.99 -10.57 3.40
C ALA A 45 29.78 -10.27 4.88
N VAL A 46 29.71 -8.99 5.24
CA VAL A 46 29.43 -8.56 6.61
C VAL A 46 28.05 -9.06 7.07
N CYS A 47 27.02 -9.00 6.23
CA CYS A 47 25.69 -9.50 6.59
C CYS A 47 25.66 -11.02 6.78
N LEU A 48 26.49 -11.78 6.05
CA LEU A 48 26.56 -13.25 6.15
C LEU A 48 27.44 -13.75 7.29
N SER A 49 28.33 -12.92 7.84
CA SER A 49 29.14 -13.27 9.03
C SER A 49 28.31 -13.71 10.24
N GLY A 50 27.06 -13.24 10.35
CA GLY A 50 26.16 -13.51 11.47
C GLY A 50 26.28 -12.53 12.63
N ASP A 51 27.23 -11.59 12.58
CA ASP A 51 27.53 -10.67 13.69
C ASP A 51 26.52 -9.51 13.83
N LEU A 52 25.67 -9.31 12.81
CA LEU A 52 24.70 -8.21 12.76
C LEU A 52 23.28 -8.71 12.99
N THR A 53 22.48 -7.92 13.72
CA THR A 53 21.03 -8.11 13.79
C THR A 53 20.38 -7.89 12.41
N PRO A 54 19.19 -8.46 12.13
CA PRO A 54 18.46 -8.22 10.89
C PRO A 54 18.31 -6.74 10.54
N SER A 55 17.97 -5.89 11.51
CA SER A 55 17.89 -4.44 11.31
C SER A 55 19.23 -3.83 10.86
N ALA A 56 20.33 -4.16 11.54
CA ALA A 56 21.67 -3.69 11.16
C ALA A 56 22.13 -4.21 9.78
N GLN A 57 21.69 -5.41 9.39
CA GLN A 57 21.92 -5.95 8.04
C GLN A 57 21.19 -5.12 6.98
N VAL A 58 19.93 -4.75 7.24
CA VAL A 58 19.14 -3.87 6.34
C VAL A 58 19.81 -2.50 6.23
N ASP A 59 20.23 -1.89 7.33
CA ASP A 59 20.94 -0.61 7.33
C ASP A 59 22.27 -0.66 6.55
N ARG A 60 23.01 -1.77 6.67
CA ARG A 60 24.27 -1.97 5.91
C ARG A 60 24.01 -1.99 4.41
N LEU A 61 22.95 -2.67 3.97
CA LEU A 61 22.55 -2.75 2.57
C LEU A 61 21.94 -1.43 2.07
N LYS A 62 21.19 -0.72 2.92
CA LYS A 62 20.66 0.62 2.61
C LYS A 62 21.76 1.58 2.18
N ARG A 63 22.93 1.55 2.84
CA ARG A 63 24.08 2.39 2.46
C ARG A 63 24.52 2.17 1.01
N PHE A 64 24.50 0.92 0.55
CA PHE A 64 24.74 0.62 -0.86
C PHE A 64 23.60 1.12 -1.76
N CYS A 65 22.34 0.89 -1.37
CA CYS A 65 21.19 1.39 -2.11
C CYS A 65 21.22 2.92 -2.27
N ALA A 66 21.67 3.66 -1.26
CA ALA A 66 21.79 5.12 -1.31
C ALA A 66 22.80 5.61 -2.38
N LEU A 67 23.81 4.80 -2.71
CA LEU A 67 24.76 5.11 -3.79
C LEU A 67 24.15 4.87 -5.18
N VAL A 68 23.30 3.84 -5.32
CA VAL A 68 22.81 3.37 -6.62
C VAL A 68 21.47 3.99 -7.00
N PHE A 69 20.54 4.10 -6.04
CA PHE A 69 19.15 4.48 -6.33
C PHE A 69 19.00 5.84 -7.00
N PRO A 70 19.72 6.91 -6.61
CA PRO A 70 19.61 8.22 -7.27
C PRO A 70 19.96 8.20 -8.76
N THR A 71 20.80 7.25 -9.19
CA THR A 71 21.20 7.13 -10.61
C THR A 71 20.29 6.22 -11.42
N ARG A 72 19.40 5.46 -10.77
CA ARG A 72 18.60 4.39 -11.38
C ARG A 72 17.10 4.61 -11.33
N TYR A 73 16.62 5.42 -10.39
CA TYR A 73 15.21 5.60 -10.13
C TYR A 73 14.86 7.07 -9.89
N ASP A 74 13.79 7.54 -10.52
CA ASP A 74 13.26 8.90 -10.33
C ASP A 74 12.76 9.14 -8.89
N ASN A 75 12.28 8.09 -8.23
CA ASN A 75 11.73 8.13 -6.86
C ASN A 75 12.69 7.56 -5.79
N ALA A 76 13.99 7.80 -5.93
CA ALA A 76 15.02 7.23 -5.04
C ALA A 76 14.78 7.51 -3.55
N ALA A 77 14.33 8.72 -3.19
CA ALA A 77 14.07 9.10 -1.79
C ALA A 77 12.97 8.25 -1.15
N ALA A 78 11.84 8.05 -1.85
CA ALA A 78 10.75 7.20 -1.37
C ALA A 78 11.21 5.75 -1.17
N ARG A 79 11.99 5.21 -2.11
CA ARG A 79 12.52 3.84 -2.01
C ARG A 79 13.49 3.65 -0.83
N LEU A 80 14.28 4.68 -0.51
CA LEU A 80 15.16 4.63 0.68
C LEU A 80 14.35 4.69 1.98
N ALA A 81 13.27 5.46 2.00
CA ALA A 81 12.35 5.50 3.14
C ALA A 81 11.64 4.14 3.36
N ASP A 82 11.31 3.42 2.28
CA ASP A 82 10.76 2.06 2.40
C ASP A 82 11.79 1.09 3.04
N ILE A 83 13.08 1.25 2.75
CA ILE A 83 14.15 0.46 3.38
C ILE A 83 14.32 0.83 4.86
N ASP A 84 14.16 2.12 5.22
CA ASP A 84 14.15 2.54 6.62
C ASP A 84 13.00 1.88 7.39
N GLN A 85 11.81 1.82 6.79
CA GLN A 85 10.69 1.11 7.39
C GLN A 85 10.99 -0.38 7.57
N LEU A 86 11.64 -1.01 6.58
CA LEU A 86 12.06 -2.40 6.70
C LEU A 86 13.06 -2.61 7.86
N ALA A 87 14.02 -1.69 8.02
CA ALA A 87 14.99 -1.73 9.13
C ALA A 87 14.32 -1.54 10.49
N ALA A 88 13.34 -0.63 10.58
CA ALA A 88 12.54 -0.38 11.77
C ALA A 88 11.73 -1.63 12.17
N SER A 89 11.01 -2.24 11.23
CA SER A 89 10.27 -3.49 11.47
C SER A 89 11.19 -4.63 11.88
N ALA A 90 12.38 -4.71 11.30
CA ALA A 90 13.38 -5.72 11.65
C ALA A 90 14.02 -5.52 13.04
N SER A 91 13.89 -4.35 13.66
CA SER A 91 14.54 -4.02 14.94
C SER A 91 14.04 -4.85 16.12
N ALA A 92 12.80 -5.34 16.05
CA ALA A 92 12.20 -6.22 17.06
C ALA A 92 12.76 -7.66 17.05
N TYR A 93 13.61 -8.00 16.07
CA TYR A 93 14.07 -9.36 15.83
C TYR A 93 15.58 -9.49 15.92
N THR A 94 16.04 -10.58 16.52
CA THR A 94 17.46 -10.95 16.59
C THR A 94 17.85 -12.02 15.57
N SER A 95 16.87 -12.72 14.98
CA SER A 95 17.09 -13.79 13.99
C SER A 95 16.45 -13.43 12.66
N ARG A 96 17.23 -13.54 11.57
CA ARG A 96 16.77 -13.30 10.20
C ARG A 96 15.65 -14.26 9.82
N SER A 97 15.78 -15.54 10.16
CA SER A 97 14.76 -16.55 9.87
C SER A 97 13.44 -16.19 10.54
N ARG A 98 13.47 -15.78 11.82
CA ARG A 98 12.26 -15.36 12.54
C ARG A 98 11.64 -14.11 11.92
N PHE A 99 12.45 -13.10 11.61
CA PHE A 99 11.96 -11.89 10.95
C PHE A 99 11.29 -12.21 9.61
N LEU A 100 11.92 -13.04 8.77
CA LEU A 100 11.36 -13.41 7.48
C LEU A 100 10.07 -14.24 7.63
N THR A 101 9.99 -15.14 8.61
CA THR A 101 8.75 -15.88 8.90
C THR A 101 7.62 -14.92 9.25
N GLU A 102 7.82 -14.00 10.19
CA GLU A 102 6.78 -13.02 10.55
C GLU A 102 6.42 -12.13 9.36
N LEU A 103 7.42 -11.64 8.61
CA LEU A 103 7.19 -10.83 7.41
C LEU A 103 6.37 -11.56 6.34
N THR A 104 6.51 -12.89 6.23
CA THR A 104 5.72 -13.70 5.30
C THR A 104 4.31 -14.00 5.80
N LEU A 105 4.12 -14.07 7.11
CA LEU A 105 2.82 -14.34 7.73
C LEU A 105 1.96 -13.08 7.77
N ASP A 106 2.56 -11.93 8.08
CA ASP A 106 1.90 -10.62 8.13
C ASP A 106 2.79 -9.55 7.47
N PRO A 107 2.81 -9.48 6.12
CA PRO A 107 3.57 -8.46 5.42
C PRO A 107 3.01 -7.07 5.74
N PRO A 108 3.87 -6.06 5.98
CA PRO A 108 3.46 -4.67 6.20
C PRO A 108 2.94 -4.09 4.87
N ASN A 109 1.70 -4.45 4.53
CA ASN A 109 1.03 -4.06 3.29
C ASN A 109 0.11 -2.85 3.49
N ARG A 110 0.14 -2.20 4.66
CA ARG A 110 -0.78 -1.12 4.95
C ARG A 110 -0.04 0.20 4.93
N THR A 111 -0.41 1.06 3.99
CA THR A 111 -0.15 2.50 4.09
C THR A 111 -0.70 3.11 5.39
N SER A 112 -1.57 2.40 6.14
CA SER A 112 -1.95 2.75 7.51
C SER A 112 -0.79 2.70 8.50
N ASP A 113 0.31 1.99 8.23
CA ASP A 113 1.49 1.97 9.12
C ASP A 113 2.33 3.26 8.99
N ARG A 114 1.94 4.18 8.10
CA ARG A 114 2.40 5.58 8.10
C ARG A 114 1.63 6.46 9.08
N ALA A 115 0.44 6.06 9.49
CA ALA A 115 -0.09 6.59 10.74
C ALA A 115 0.82 5.96 11.81
N GLY A 116 1.50 6.80 12.60
CA GLY A 116 2.14 6.30 13.81
C GLY A 116 1.10 5.55 14.67
N PRO A 117 1.52 4.88 15.77
CA PRO A 117 0.53 4.43 16.75
C PRO A 117 -0.39 5.62 17.06
N PRO A 118 -1.71 5.49 16.86
CA PRO A 118 -2.62 6.61 17.07
C PRO A 118 -2.37 7.13 18.48
N HIS A 119 -2.17 8.44 18.63
CA HIS A 119 -2.14 8.99 19.97
C HIS A 119 -3.48 8.67 20.64
N LEU A 120 -3.49 8.47 21.95
CA LEU A 120 -4.71 8.10 22.70
C LEU A 120 -5.87 9.07 22.47
N ASP A 121 -5.57 10.28 21.99
CA ASP A 121 -6.51 11.37 21.73
C ASP A 121 -6.75 11.66 20.24
N ASP A 122 -6.19 10.85 19.31
CA ASP A 122 -6.40 11.06 17.87
C ASP A 122 -7.62 10.30 17.36
N ASP A 123 -8.60 11.03 16.85
CA ASP A 123 -9.68 10.46 16.05
C ASP A 123 -9.14 9.95 14.72
N TRP A 124 -9.44 8.69 14.37
CA TRP A 124 -8.97 8.08 13.12
C TRP A 124 -10.08 7.33 12.39
N LEU A 125 -9.97 7.31 11.06
CA LEU A 125 -10.86 6.56 10.17
C LEU A 125 -10.25 5.21 9.81
N THR A 126 -11.01 4.13 9.96
CA THR A 126 -10.60 2.82 9.43
C THR A 126 -11.01 2.68 7.97
N LEU A 127 -10.04 2.57 7.07
CA LEU A 127 -10.27 2.11 5.69
C LEU A 127 -9.97 0.62 5.59
N SER A 128 -10.96 -0.16 5.15
CA SER A 128 -10.85 -1.62 5.05
C SER A 128 -11.55 -2.14 3.81
N THR A 129 -11.15 -3.33 3.36
CA THR A 129 -11.97 -4.13 2.45
C THR A 129 -13.07 -4.85 3.24
N ILE A 130 -14.15 -5.26 2.57
CA ILE A 130 -15.25 -6.02 3.19
C ILE A 130 -14.73 -7.33 3.80
N HIS A 131 -13.82 -8.02 3.09
CA HIS A 131 -13.22 -9.27 3.56
C HIS A 131 -12.47 -9.09 4.89
N SER A 132 -11.66 -8.04 4.98
CA SER A 132 -10.87 -7.74 6.19
C SER A 132 -11.72 -7.23 7.36
N ALA A 133 -12.95 -6.77 7.09
CA ALA A 133 -13.89 -6.32 8.11
C ALA A 133 -14.66 -7.48 8.78
N LYS A 134 -14.54 -8.71 8.28
CA LYS A 134 -15.25 -9.87 8.82
C LYS A 134 -14.91 -10.08 10.31
N GLY A 135 -15.94 -10.12 11.16
CA GLY A 135 -15.79 -10.31 12.61
C GLY A 135 -15.45 -9.03 13.40
N LEU A 136 -15.29 -7.90 12.72
CA LEU A 136 -15.14 -6.58 13.33
C LEU A 136 -16.46 -5.81 13.26
N GLU A 137 -16.63 -4.80 14.09
CA GLU A 137 -17.84 -3.96 14.12
C GLU A 137 -17.49 -2.53 14.52
N TRP A 138 -18.20 -1.55 13.94
CA TRP A 138 -18.01 -0.13 14.20
C TRP A 138 -19.35 0.55 14.49
N ARG A 139 -19.30 1.70 15.16
CA ARG A 139 -20.50 2.51 15.44
C ARG A 139 -21.16 2.99 14.15
N SER A 140 -20.38 3.58 13.25
CA SER A 140 -20.83 4.01 11.94
C SER A 140 -19.99 3.35 10.84
N VAL A 141 -20.64 2.91 9.75
CA VAL A 141 -19.99 2.29 8.59
C VAL A 141 -20.48 2.95 7.31
N HIS A 142 -19.54 3.32 6.45
CA HIS A 142 -19.80 3.81 5.10
C HIS A 142 -19.42 2.74 4.08
N LEU A 143 -20.42 2.10 3.46
CA LEU A 143 -20.20 1.19 2.35
C LEU A 143 -20.09 1.99 1.05
N LEU A 144 -18.91 1.96 0.45
CA LEU A 144 -18.65 2.64 -0.81
C LEU A 144 -18.91 1.70 -2.00
N HIS A 145 -19.28 2.27 -3.15
CA HIS A 145 -19.42 1.57 -4.42
C HIS A 145 -20.40 0.38 -4.39
N ALA A 146 -21.57 0.56 -3.79
CA ALA A 146 -22.70 -0.36 -3.92
C ALA A 146 -23.32 -0.26 -5.33
N ALA A 147 -22.54 -0.65 -6.33
CA ALA A 147 -22.85 -0.59 -7.74
C ALA A 147 -22.58 -1.94 -8.43
N ASP A 148 -23.41 -2.29 -9.40
CA ASP A 148 -23.19 -3.47 -10.25
C ASP A 148 -21.85 -3.35 -11.00
N GLY A 149 -21.10 -4.46 -11.05
CA GLY A 149 -19.73 -4.53 -11.54
C GLY A 149 -18.67 -4.34 -10.47
N THR A 150 -19.01 -3.72 -9.33
CA THR A 150 -18.16 -3.65 -8.14
C THR A 150 -18.65 -4.58 -7.03
N LEU A 151 -19.93 -4.50 -6.67
CA LEU A 151 -20.57 -5.34 -5.67
C LEU A 151 -22.01 -5.62 -6.12
N PRO A 152 -22.28 -6.74 -6.81
CA PRO A 152 -21.36 -7.86 -7.06
C PRO A 152 -20.24 -7.51 -8.04
N SER A 153 -19.06 -8.09 -7.82
CA SER A 153 -17.94 -8.01 -8.78
C SER A 153 -18.22 -8.80 -10.05
N ASP A 154 -18.01 -8.20 -11.22
CA ASP A 154 -18.15 -8.89 -12.52
C ASP A 154 -17.28 -10.14 -12.63
N MET A 155 -16.15 -10.18 -11.91
CA MET A 155 -15.25 -11.33 -11.88
C MET A 155 -15.86 -12.56 -11.19
N SER A 156 -16.85 -12.34 -10.32
CA SER A 156 -17.51 -13.39 -9.53
C SER A 156 -18.86 -13.81 -10.14
N LEU A 157 -19.30 -13.21 -11.24
CA LEU A 157 -20.61 -13.46 -11.86
C LEU A 157 -20.62 -14.60 -12.90
N GLY A 158 -19.51 -15.36 -13.00
CA GLY A 158 -19.39 -16.48 -13.94
C GLY A 158 -20.31 -17.67 -13.61
N ASP A 159 -20.73 -17.82 -12.36
CA ASP A 159 -21.64 -18.87 -11.91
C ASP A 159 -22.54 -18.39 -10.75
N GLU A 160 -23.56 -19.20 -10.40
CA GLU A 160 -24.49 -18.89 -9.30
C GLU A 160 -23.81 -18.91 -7.93
N ALA A 161 -22.76 -19.72 -7.76
CA ALA A 161 -22.06 -19.86 -6.49
C ALA A 161 -21.28 -18.58 -6.15
N GLY A 162 -20.63 -17.97 -7.13
CA GLY A 162 -19.93 -16.71 -7.02
C GLY A 162 -20.89 -15.55 -6.74
N LEU A 163 -22.05 -15.51 -7.41
CA LEU A 163 -23.09 -14.52 -7.08
C LEU A 163 -23.58 -14.67 -5.63
N ALA A 164 -23.79 -15.91 -5.17
CA ALA A 164 -24.20 -16.17 -3.79
C ALA A 164 -23.11 -15.74 -2.78
N GLU A 165 -21.83 -15.88 -3.14
CA GLU A 165 -20.72 -15.41 -2.30
C GLU A 165 -20.65 -13.88 -2.24
N GLU A 166 -20.81 -13.19 -3.36
CA GLU A 166 -20.89 -11.72 -3.39
C GLU A 166 -22.07 -11.20 -2.54
N LEU A 167 -23.20 -11.92 -2.54
CA LEU A 167 -24.32 -11.60 -1.65
C LEU A 167 -23.95 -11.77 -0.18
N ARG A 168 -23.16 -12.79 0.18
CA ARG A 168 -22.63 -12.94 1.55
C ARG A 168 -21.68 -11.80 1.90
N LEU A 169 -20.86 -11.32 0.95
CA LEU A 169 -20.00 -10.16 1.17
C LEU A 169 -20.82 -8.90 1.44
N MET A 170 -21.86 -8.64 0.64
CA MET A 170 -22.79 -7.54 0.90
C MET A 170 -23.40 -7.67 2.30
N TYR A 171 -23.88 -8.85 2.69
CA TYR A 171 -24.40 -9.09 4.03
C TYR A 171 -23.37 -8.80 5.13
N VAL A 172 -22.11 -9.23 4.95
CA VAL A 172 -21.03 -8.91 5.89
C VAL A 172 -20.87 -7.40 6.01
N ALA A 173 -20.78 -6.67 4.89
CA ALA A 173 -20.59 -5.23 4.89
C ALA A 173 -21.70 -4.48 5.65
N LEU A 174 -22.97 -4.79 5.36
CA LEU A 174 -24.11 -4.12 6.00
C LEU A 174 -24.17 -4.41 7.51
N THR A 175 -23.78 -5.62 7.93
CA THR A 175 -23.81 -6.04 9.34
C THR A 175 -22.59 -5.61 10.15
N ARG A 176 -21.65 -4.85 9.58
CA ARG A 176 -20.52 -4.29 10.35
C ARG A 176 -20.92 -3.04 11.16
N ALA A 177 -22.02 -2.39 10.78
CA ALA A 177 -22.57 -1.21 11.45
C ALA A 177 -23.34 -1.59 12.71
N LYS A 178 -23.11 -0.86 13.82
CA LYS A 178 -23.89 -0.97 15.06
C LYS A 178 -25.01 0.06 15.15
N ASP A 179 -24.66 1.32 14.89
CA ASP A 179 -25.55 2.45 15.11
C ASP A 179 -26.03 3.03 13.76
N GLU A 180 -25.10 3.26 12.82
CA GLU A 180 -25.38 3.93 11.56
C GLU A 180 -24.71 3.24 10.36
N LEU A 181 -25.47 3.11 9.28
CA LEU A 181 -25.02 2.54 8.01
C LEU A 181 -25.35 3.49 6.87
N SER A 182 -24.33 3.98 6.20
CA SER A 182 -24.47 4.76 4.96
C SER A 182 -24.00 3.94 3.76
N VAL A 183 -24.85 3.79 2.75
CA VAL A 183 -24.52 3.05 1.52
C VAL A 183 -24.44 4.02 0.35
N HIS A 184 -23.30 4.02 -0.33
CA HIS A 184 -22.99 4.96 -1.42
C HIS A 184 -22.87 4.22 -2.74
N PHE A 185 -23.51 4.76 -3.79
CA PHE A 185 -23.28 4.34 -5.16
C PHE A 185 -22.76 5.55 -5.96
N PRO A 186 -21.62 5.43 -6.66
CA PRO A 186 -21.12 6.52 -7.50
C PRO A 186 -21.98 6.64 -8.75
N LEU A 187 -22.32 7.86 -9.19
CA LEU A 187 -23.04 8.04 -10.47
C LEU A 187 -22.13 7.78 -11.68
N ARG A 188 -20.85 8.14 -11.59
CA ARG A 188 -19.87 8.11 -12.68
C ARG A 188 -18.66 7.24 -12.33
N PHE A 189 -18.32 6.31 -13.23
CA PHE A 189 -17.09 5.51 -13.20
C PHE A 189 -16.15 5.97 -14.30
N HIS A 190 -15.03 6.60 -13.94
CA HIS A 190 -14.03 7.06 -14.89
C HIS A 190 -13.20 5.89 -15.45
N VAL A 191 -13.09 5.81 -16.77
CA VAL A 191 -12.44 4.68 -17.47
C VAL A 191 -10.92 4.73 -17.28
N ASN A 192 -10.33 5.92 -17.29
CA ASN A 192 -8.91 6.14 -17.07
C ASN A 192 -8.68 6.88 -15.75
N ARG A 193 -8.29 6.16 -14.70
CA ARG A 193 -8.02 6.74 -13.37
C ARG A 193 -6.86 7.76 -13.33
N TYR A 194 -6.03 7.80 -14.38
CA TYR A 194 -4.82 8.64 -14.45
C TYR A 194 -4.82 9.64 -15.60
N ALA A 195 -5.92 9.75 -16.34
CA ALA A 195 -6.05 10.75 -17.40
C ALA A 195 -6.86 11.94 -16.89
N ASN A 196 -6.45 13.15 -17.26
CA ASN A 196 -7.22 14.37 -17.01
C ASN A 196 -8.35 14.52 -18.05
N ASP A 197 -9.17 13.49 -18.21
CA ASP A 197 -10.34 13.50 -19.10
C ASP A 197 -11.63 13.12 -18.34
N ASP A 198 -12.78 13.56 -18.85
CA ASP A 198 -14.10 13.29 -18.24
C ASP A 198 -14.75 12.02 -18.83
N ARG A 199 -13.96 11.07 -19.37
CA ARG A 199 -14.56 9.86 -19.93
C ARG A 199 -14.99 8.94 -18.80
N HIS A 200 -16.31 8.79 -18.67
CA HIS A 200 -16.92 7.94 -17.67
C HIS A 200 -18.04 7.07 -18.26
N VAL A 201 -18.32 5.98 -17.58
CA VAL A 201 -19.54 5.20 -17.73
C VAL A 201 -20.45 5.46 -16.52
N TYR A 202 -21.76 5.41 -16.73
CA TYR A 202 -22.71 5.55 -15.64
C TYR A 202 -22.85 4.24 -14.88
N ALA A 203 -22.69 4.31 -13.57
CA ALA A 203 -22.89 3.13 -12.72
C ALA A 203 -24.36 2.73 -12.69
N GLN A 204 -24.62 1.44 -12.49
CA GLN A 204 -25.91 0.96 -12.07
C GLN A 204 -25.86 0.69 -10.57
N ILE A 205 -26.93 1.03 -9.85
CA ILE A 205 -27.04 0.66 -8.44
C ILE A 205 -26.92 -0.86 -8.30
N SER A 206 -26.27 -1.31 -7.22
CA SER A 206 -26.11 -2.75 -6.98
C SER A 206 -27.48 -3.43 -6.93
N ARG A 207 -27.62 -4.52 -7.66
CA ARG A 207 -28.82 -5.37 -7.63
C ARG A 207 -29.12 -5.96 -6.25
N PHE A 208 -28.17 -5.95 -5.32
CA PHE A 208 -28.39 -6.39 -3.94
C PHE A 208 -29.05 -5.32 -3.07
N ILE A 209 -28.99 -4.05 -3.47
CA ILE A 209 -29.64 -2.94 -2.75
C ILE A 209 -31.10 -2.81 -3.15
N GLU A 210 -31.43 -3.00 -4.43
CA GLU A 210 -32.81 -2.83 -4.94
C GLU A 210 -33.88 -3.54 -4.10
N PRO A 211 -33.71 -4.81 -3.65
CA PRO A 211 -34.71 -5.50 -2.85
C PRO A 211 -34.89 -4.96 -1.43
N ILE A 212 -33.90 -4.22 -0.90
CA ILE A 212 -33.88 -3.70 0.47
C ILE A 212 -33.91 -2.17 0.51
N ARG A 213 -34.06 -1.52 -0.65
CA ARG A 213 -33.96 -0.07 -0.80
C ARG A 213 -34.95 0.69 0.07
N GLU A 214 -36.18 0.18 0.18
CA GLU A 214 -37.23 0.77 1.01
C GLU A 214 -36.92 0.76 2.52
N LEU A 215 -35.92 -0.02 2.95
CA LEU A 215 -35.46 -0.07 4.33
C LEU A 215 -34.46 1.05 4.66
N PHE A 216 -33.98 1.78 3.65
CA PHE A 216 -33.08 2.92 3.82
C PHE A 216 -33.86 4.21 3.76
N ASP A 217 -33.47 5.17 4.61
CA ASP A 217 -33.87 6.56 4.42
C ASP A 217 -33.17 7.08 3.15
N GLU A 218 -33.93 7.41 2.10
CA GLU A 218 -33.35 8.04 0.92
C GLU A 218 -32.99 9.50 1.25
N PRO A 219 -31.72 9.92 1.18
CA PRO A 219 -31.40 11.33 1.30
C PRO A 219 -32.03 12.07 0.12
N SER A 220 -32.93 13.02 0.41
CA SER A 220 -33.54 13.84 -0.62
C SER A 220 -32.50 14.79 -1.22
N ALA A 221 -32.26 14.64 -2.52
CA ALA A 221 -31.64 15.61 -3.42
C ALA A 221 -30.08 15.62 -3.48
N PRO A 222 -29.54 16.07 -4.64
CA PRO A 222 -28.28 15.58 -5.20
C PRO A 222 -27.07 16.29 -4.59
N CYS A 223 -25.90 15.67 -4.74
CA CYS A 223 -24.61 16.33 -4.62
C CYS A 223 -24.42 17.41 -5.72
N VAL A 224 -25.16 18.51 -5.63
CA VAL A 224 -24.87 19.76 -6.35
C VAL A 224 -24.94 20.86 -5.31
N GLY A 225 -23.76 21.36 -4.92
CA GLY A 225 -23.61 22.42 -3.92
C GLY A 225 -23.27 21.89 -2.54
N LEU A 226 -22.02 21.43 -2.34
CA LEU A 226 -21.41 21.64 -1.04
C LEU A 226 -21.10 23.14 -0.95
N ASP A 227 -22.09 23.94 -0.54
CA ASP A 227 -21.78 25.17 0.16
C ASP A 227 -21.10 24.73 1.46
N ILE A 228 -19.78 24.77 1.47
CA ILE A 228 -18.97 24.59 2.68
C ILE A 228 -19.14 25.87 3.50
N GLU A 229 -20.35 26.09 4.02
CA GLU A 229 -20.58 26.96 5.16
C GLU A 229 -20.66 26.07 6.41
N SER A 230 -19.53 25.50 6.79
CA SER A 230 -19.31 25.10 8.17
C SER A 230 -17.92 25.55 8.58
N GLU A 231 -17.89 26.58 9.43
CA GLU A 231 -16.74 26.93 10.26
C GLU A 231 -16.40 25.70 11.13
N VAL A 232 -15.59 24.80 10.58
CA VAL A 232 -14.78 23.93 11.42
C VAL A 232 -13.61 24.80 11.85
N GLN A 233 -13.73 25.40 13.05
CA GLN A 233 -12.57 25.93 13.79
C GLN A 233 -11.64 24.76 14.12
N LEU A 234 -10.84 24.36 13.14
CA LEU A 234 -9.62 23.59 13.36
C LEU A 234 -8.66 24.53 14.10
N ALA A 235 -8.59 24.35 15.43
CA ALA A 235 -7.51 24.92 16.23
C ALA A 235 -6.18 24.52 15.58
N GLY A 236 -5.38 25.53 15.24
CA GLY A 236 -4.35 25.46 14.22
C GLY A 236 -3.14 24.60 14.54
N VAL A 237 -2.47 24.14 13.48
CA VAL A 237 -1.15 24.64 12.99
C VAL A 237 -1.06 24.24 11.51
N GLY A 238 -1.05 25.24 10.61
CA GLY A 238 -1.12 25.03 9.17
C GLY A 238 0.23 24.71 8.53
N VAL A 239 0.49 23.44 8.26
CA VAL A 239 1.48 23.01 7.25
C VAL A 239 1.04 23.44 5.84
N ALA A 240 -0.28 23.62 5.63
CA ALA A 240 -0.85 24.11 4.38
C ALA A 240 -0.42 25.55 4.07
N ASP A 241 -0.36 26.44 5.06
CA ASP A 241 0.04 27.84 4.88
C ASP A 241 1.54 27.96 4.50
N GLU A 242 2.39 27.08 5.03
CA GLU A 242 3.80 26.99 4.65
C GLU A 242 4.00 26.48 3.21
N VAL A 243 3.15 25.54 2.77
CA VAL A 243 3.19 24.99 1.41
C VAL A 243 2.68 26.01 0.39
N ASP A 244 1.61 26.75 0.70
CA ASP A 244 1.09 27.79 -0.20
C ASP A 244 2.05 28.98 -0.34
N LEU A 245 2.78 29.32 0.74
CA LEU A 245 3.83 30.34 0.69
C LEU A 245 5.05 29.87 -0.14
N ALA A 246 5.41 28.58 -0.03
CA ALA A 246 6.48 27.99 -0.82
C ALA A 246 6.11 27.90 -2.32
N LEU A 247 4.87 27.54 -2.64
CA LEU A 247 4.39 27.41 -4.02
C LEU A 247 4.20 28.75 -4.73
N SER A 248 3.80 29.80 -4.00
CA SER A 248 3.69 31.15 -4.56
C SER A 248 5.05 31.77 -4.88
N SER A 249 6.10 31.45 -4.11
CA SER A 249 7.48 31.94 -4.34
C SER A 249 8.19 31.35 -5.56
N LEU A 250 7.62 30.33 -6.22
CA LEU A 250 8.22 29.68 -7.39
C LEU A 250 7.94 30.41 -8.72
N TRP A 251 7.05 31.40 -8.71
CA TRP A 251 6.56 32.07 -9.93
C TRP A 251 6.79 33.59 -9.96
N ASP A 252 7.54 34.14 -9.01
CA ASP A 252 8.14 35.50 -9.04
C ASP A 252 9.67 35.40 -9.20
#